data_AF-A0A6B0D169-F1
#
_entry.id   AF-A0A6B0D169-F1
#
_cell.length_a   1.000
_cell.length_b   1.000
_cell.length_c   1.000
_cell.angle_alpha   90.00
_cell.angle_beta   90.00
_cell.angle_gamma   90.00
#
_symmetry.space_group_name_H-M   'P 1'
#
loop_
_entity.id
_entity.type
_entity.pdbx_description
1 polymer ?
#
loop_
_entity_poly.entity_id
_entity_poly.type
_entity_poly.pdbx_seq_one_letter_code
_entity_poly.pdbx_strand_id
1 'polypeptide(L)'
;MTLLYEGKAKRIFSTNQENELRVEYKDEVTAGNGAKKDTMAGKGRLNNQITSIIFKYLQENGIESHFIKQLSETEQLVKPVKIIPLEVVVRNND
;
A
#
# COMPACT_ATOMS: atom_id res chain seq x y z
N MET A 1 5.22 -17.02 -6.61
CA MET A 1 5.12 -15.60 -6.21
C MET A 1 6.52 -15.08 -5.94
N THR A 2 6.90 -13.96 -6.55
CA THR A 2 8.27 -13.42 -6.50
C THR A 2 8.23 -11.98 -6.02
N LEU A 3 9.19 -11.56 -5.18
CA LEU A 3 9.35 -10.17 -4.77
C LEU A 3 9.78 -9.33 -5.99
N LEU A 4 8.98 -8.34 -6.35
CA LEU A 4 9.22 -7.44 -7.48
C LEU A 4 9.86 -6.13 -7.03
N TYR A 5 9.45 -5.62 -5.87
CA TYR A 5 9.91 -4.36 -5.34
C TYR A 5 9.75 -4.32 -3.82
N GLU A 6 10.75 -3.79 -3.13
CA GLU A 6 10.69 -3.49 -1.71
C GLU A 6 10.96 -2.00 -1.47
N GLY A 7 9.93 -1.32 -0.96
CA GLY A 7 10.04 0.05 -0.49
C GLY A 7 10.21 0.11 1.03
N LYS A 8 10.27 1.34 1.57
CA LYS A 8 10.39 1.59 3.02
C LYS A 8 9.24 0.99 3.84
N ALA A 9 8.01 1.00 3.31
CA ALA A 9 6.81 0.60 4.05
C ALA A 9 6.05 -0.59 3.45
N LYS A 10 6.37 -1.01 2.23
CA LYS A 10 5.61 -2.03 1.49
C LYS A 10 6.53 -2.94 0.67
N ARG A 11 6.17 -4.21 0.53
CA ARG A 11 6.73 -5.14 -0.46
C ARG A 11 5.66 -5.47 -1.51
N ILE A 12 6.09 -5.61 -2.75
CA ILE A 12 5.22 -5.91 -3.89
C ILE A 12 5.65 -7.25 -4.47
N PHE A 13 4.71 -8.18 -4.59
CA PHE A 13 4.94 -9.51 -5.09
C PHE A 13 4.09 -9.78 -6.35
N SER A 14 4.63 -10.57 -7.26
CA SER A 14 3.84 -11.16 -8.34
C SER A 14 2.82 -12.16 -7.80
N THR A 15 1.71 -12.29 -8.51
CA THR A 15 0.74 -13.36 -8.30
C THR A 15 0.81 -14.37 -9.46
N ASN A 16 -0.15 -15.30 -9.52
CA ASN A 16 -0.29 -16.20 -10.67
C ASN A 16 -1.08 -15.55 -11.83
N GLN A 17 -1.64 -14.35 -11.62
CA GLN A 17 -2.38 -13.60 -12.63
C GLN A 17 -1.57 -12.35 -13.04
N GLU A 18 -1.40 -12.12 -14.34
CA GLU A 18 -0.58 -11.01 -14.84
C GLU A 18 -1.17 -9.63 -14.49
N ASN A 19 -2.49 -9.55 -14.31
CA ASN A 19 -3.24 -8.35 -13.99
C ASN A 19 -3.41 -8.13 -12.47
N GLU A 20 -2.70 -8.89 -11.63
CA GLU A 20 -2.79 -8.77 -10.17
C GLU A 20 -1.43 -8.80 -9.49
N LEU A 21 -1.22 -7.89 -8.54
CA LEU A 21 -0.07 -7.84 -7.65
C LEU A 21 -0.51 -7.99 -6.20
N ARG A 22 0.34 -8.59 -5.37
CA ARG A 22 0.15 -8.65 -3.92
C ARG A 22 1.01 -7.60 -3.24
N VAL A 23 0.39 -6.76 -2.43
CA VAL A 23 1.05 -5.76 -1.59
C VAL A 23 1.09 -6.26 -0.16
N GLU A 24 2.27 -6.29 0.46
CA GLU A 24 2.46 -6.57 1.89
C GLU A 24 2.91 -5.29 2.60
N TYR A 25 2.25 -4.94 3.71
CA TYR A 25 2.56 -3.77 4.54
C TYR A 25 3.52 -4.14 5.68
N LYS A 26 4.59 -3.35 5.84
CA LYS A 26 5.65 -3.59 6.84
C LYS A 26 5.43 -2.80 8.13
N ASP A 27 5.93 -3.37 9.23
CA ASP A 27 6.00 -2.72 10.55
C ASP A 27 7.16 -1.69 10.66
N GLU A 28 8.04 -1.65 9.65
CA GLU A 28 9.17 -0.72 9.60
C GLU A 28 8.71 0.74 9.56
N VAL A 29 9.31 1.57 10.41
CA VAL A 29 9.16 3.03 10.42
C VAL A 29 10.49 3.64 10.01
N THR A 30 10.43 4.64 9.13
CA THR A 30 11.62 5.38 8.70
C THR A 30 11.42 6.87 8.89
N ALA A 31 12.42 7.56 9.45
CA ALA A 31 12.41 9.01 9.62
C ALA A 31 13.71 9.63 9.10
N GLY A 32 13.68 10.93 8.80
CA GLY A 32 14.86 11.70 8.37
C GLY A 32 15.53 11.14 7.13
N ASN A 33 14.81 11.04 6.01
CA ASN A 33 15.30 10.44 4.75
C ASN A 33 15.78 8.97 4.85
N GLY A 34 15.43 8.25 5.92
CA GLY A 34 15.87 6.87 6.15
C GLY A 34 17.07 6.75 7.08
N ALA A 35 17.54 7.87 7.67
CA ALA A 35 18.59 7.87 8.67
C ALA A 35 18.20 7.14 9.97
N LYS A 36 16.90 7.08 10.28
CA LYS A 36 16.37 6.28 11.39
C LYS A 36 15.48 5.18 10.83
N LYS A 37 15.77 3.95 11.21
CA LYS A 37 14.93 2.76 10.98
C LYS A 37 14.58 2.17 12.33
N ASP A 38 13.30 1.95 12.55
CA ASP A 38 12.76 1.30 13.74
C ASP A 38 11.60 0.38 13.32
N THR A 39 11.09 -0.43 14.23
CA THR A 39 9.95 -1.31 13.99
C THR A 39 8.84 -0.98 14.98
N MET A 40 7.65 -0.69 14.47
CA MET A 40 6.46 -0.51 15.29
C MET A 40 5.50 -1.67 15.05
N ALA A 41 5.42 -2.57 16.03
CA ALA A 41 4.60 -3.77 15.94
C ALA A 41 3.13 -3.44 15.61
N GLY A 42 2.58 -4.10 14.59
CA GLY A 42 1.20 -3.92 14.17
C GLY A 42 0.94 -2.70 13.26
N LYS A 43 1.97 -1.89 12.96
CA LYS A 43 1.85 -0.79 12.00
C LYS A 43 1.38 -1.27 10.62
N GLY A 44 1.98 -2.33 10.11
CA GLY A 44 1.65 -2.92 8.81
C GLY A 44 0.19 -3.36 8.76
N ARG A 45 -0.28 -4.03 9.82
CA ARG A 45 -1.68 -4.43 9.97
C ARG A 45 -2.63 -3.24 9.95
N LEU A 46 -2.39 -2.25 10.80
CA LEU A 46 -3.25 -1.06 10.90
C LEU A 46 -3.27 -0.29 9.58
N ASN A 47 -2.11 -0.05 8.98
CA ASN A 47 -2.01 0.65 7.69
C ASN A 47 -2.77 -0.10 6.59
N ASN A 48 -2.63 -1.42 6.53
CA ASN A 48 -3.35 -2.23 5.55
C ASN A 48 -4.87 -2.11 5.72
N GLN A 49 -5.37 -2.31 6.94
CA GLN A 49 -6.81 -2.26 7.23
C GLN A 49 -7.40 -0.86 6.97
N ILE A 50 -6.76 0.21 7.45
CA ILE A 50 -7.18 1.59 7.19
C ILE A 50 -7.18 1.89 5.69
N THR A 51 -6.12 1.49 4.98
CA THR A 51 -6.01 1.69 3.52
C THR A 51 -7.13 0.96 2.78
N SER A 52 -7.42 -0.29 3.15
CA SER A 52 -8.51 -1.06 2.55
C SER A 52 -9.87 -0.38 2.75
N ILE A 53 -10.15 0.15 3.95
CA ILE A 53 -11.39 0.88 4.25
C ILE A 53 -11.52 2.11 3.35
N ILE A 54 -10.46 2.92 3.26
CA ILE A 54 -10.46 4.14 2.44
C ILE A 54 -10.66 3.80 0.96
N PHE A 55 -9.93 2.83 0.41
CA PHE A 55 -10.08 2.47 -1.00
C PHE A 55 -11.44 1.88 -1.32
N LYS A 56 -12.03 1.10 -0.41
CA LYS A 56 -13.40 0.62 -0.57
C LYS A 56 -14.40 1.78 -0.60
N TYR A 57 -14.26 2.75 0.32
CA TYR A 57 -15.10 3.95 0.33
C TYR A 57 -14.97 4.75 -0.97
N LEU A 58 -13.75 4.94 -1.49
CA LEU A 58 -13.51 5.61 -2.77
C LEU A 58 -14.20 4.87 -3.93
N GLN A 59 -14.09 3.53 -3.97
CA GLN A 59 -14.75 2.70 -4.97
C GLN A 59 -16.28 2.81 -4.91
N GLU A 60 -16.87 2.82 -3.71
CA GLU A 60 -18.32 3.01 -3.49
C GLU A 60 -18.80 4.38 -3.99
N ASN A 61 -17.92 5.37 -4.05
CA ASN A 61 -18.18 6.70 -4.59
C ASN A 61 -17.75 6.85 -6.07
N GLY A 62 -17.49 5.75 -6.78
CA GLY A 62 -17.18 5.74 -8.21
C GLY A 62 -15.76 6.21 -8.56
N ILE A 63 -14.85 6.29 -7.58
CA ILE A 63 -13.46 6.70 -7.79
C ILE A 63 -12.63 5.44 -8.09
N GLU A 64 -12.03 5.41 -9.28
CA GLU A 64 -11.15 4.32 -9.68
C GLU A 64 -9.84 4.32 -8.90
N SER A 65 -9.35 3.12 -8.58
CA SER A 65 -8.05 2.93 -7.95
C SER A 65 -7.43 1.59 -8.34
N HIS A 66 -6.20 1.35 -7.90
CA HIS A 66 -5.55 0.06 -8.07
C HIS A 66 -6.11 -1.04 -7.15
N PHE A 67 -6.89 -0.69 -6.12
CA PHE A 67 -7.32 -1.65 -5.10
C PHE A 67 -8.32 -2.65 -5.70
N ILE A 68 -8.10 -3.94 -5.44
CA ILE A 68 -9.04 -5.01 -5.80
C ILE A 68 -9.74 -5.53 -4.55
N LYS A 69 -8.96 -6.01 -3.56
CA LYS A 69 -9.48 -6.50 -2.28
C LYS A 69 -8.38 -6.65 -1.23
N GLN A 70 -8.77 -6.68 0.03
CA GLN A 70 -7.90 -7.12 1.12
C GLN A 70 -7.76 -8.66 1.11
N LEU A 71 -6.54 -9.16 1.33
CA LEU A 71 -6.26 -10.61 1.38
C LEU A 71 -6.08 -11.12 2.80
N SER A 72 -5.43 -10.34 3.66
CA SER A 72 -5.12 -10.70 5.04
C SER A 72 -5.05 -9.46 5.94
N GLU A 73 -4.59 -9.62 7.19
CA GLU A 73 -4.33 -8.50 8.08
C GLU A 73 -3.25 -7.55 7.56
N THR A 74 -2.28 -8.04 6.77
CA THR A 74 -1.13 -7.25 6.30
C THR A 74 -1.04 -7.16 4.78
N GLU A 75 -1.94 -7.78 4.03
CA GLU A 75 -1.84 -7.87 2.57
C GLU A 75 -3.10 -7.46 1.79
N GLN A 76 -2.89 -6.93 0.59
CA GLN A 76 -3.92 -6.55 -0.38
C GLN A 76 -3.58 -7.09 -1.76
N LEU A 77 -4.63 -7.31 -2.56
CA LEU A 77 -4.56 -7.57 -3.99
C LEU A 77 -4.85 -6.26 -4.73
N VAL A 78 -3.99 -5.91 -5.69
CA VAL A 78 -4.08 -4.67 -6.46
C VAL A 78 -3.83 -4.91 -7.95
N LYS A 79 -4.37 -4.04 -8.80
CA LYS A 79 -4.04 -3.98 -10.22
C LYS A 79 -2.61 -3.43 -10.40
N PRO A 80 -1.79 -3.99 -11.30
CA PRO A 80 -0.52 -3.38 -11.67
C PRO A 80 -0.77 -2.04 -12.35
N VAL A 81 0.03 -1.03 -12.00
CA VAL A 81 -0.02 0.30 -12.61
C VAL A 81 1.39 0.81 -12.91
N LYS A 82 1.52 1.63 -13.96
CA LYS A 82 2.73 2.41 -14.17
C LYS A 82 2.64 3.67 -13.30
N ILE A 83 3.44 3.72 -12.24
CA ILE A 83 3.48 4.88 -11.34
C ILE A 83 3.98 6.11 -12.11
N ILE A 84 3.21 7.19 -12.07
CA ILE A 84 3.67 8.52 -12.45
C ILE A 84 4.58 8.99 -11.29
N PRO A 85 5.85 9.38 -11.54
CA PRO A 85 6.81 9.71 -10.49
C PRO A 85 6.55 11.11 -9.89
N LEU A 86 5.33 11.35 -9.43
CA LEU A 86 4.87 12.57 -8.79
C LEU A 86 4.10 12.21 -7.51
N GLU A 87 4.34 12.98 -6.46
CA GLU A 87 3.56 12.92 -5.24
C GLU A 87 2.58 14.10 -5.24
N VAL A 88 1.28 13.79 -5.13
CA VAL A 88 0.22 14.81 -5.06
C VAL A 88 -0.09 15.07 -3.60
N VAL A 89 0.22 16.29 -3.12
CA VAL A 89 -0.01 16.71 -1.74
C VAL A 89 -1.21 17.66 -1.68
N VAL A 90 -2.27 17.25 -1.00
CA VAL A 90 -3.44 18.09 -0.72
C VAL A 90 -3.24 18.77 0.64
N ARG A 91 -3.42 20.09 0.70
CA ARG A 91 -3.36 20.88 1.93
C ARG A 91 -4.70 21.58 2.12
N ASN A 92 -5.47 21.12 3.10
CA ASN A 92 -6.60 21.86 3.62
C ASN A 92 -6.11 22.64 4.83
N ASN A 93 -6.56 23.88 4.97
CA ASN A 93 -6.37 24.67 6.18
C ASN A 93 -7.73 24.77 6.90
N ASP A 94 -7.70 25.06 8.20
CA ASP A 94 -8.79 25.81 8.82
C ASP A 94 -8.72 27.29 8.41
#